data_AF-A0A0J1FR48-F1
#
_entry.id   AF-A0A0J1FR48-F1
#
_cell.length_a   1.000
_cell.length_b   1.000
_cell.length_c   1.000
_cell.angle_alpha   90.00
_cell.angle_beta   90.00
_cell.angle_gamma   90.00
#
_symmetry.space_group_name_H-M   'P 1'
#
loop_
_entity.id
_entity.type
_entity.pdbx_description
1 polymer ?
#
loop_
_entity_poly.entity_id
_entity_poly.type
_entity_poly.pdbx_seq_one_letter_code
_entity_poly.pdbx_strand_id
1 'polypeptide(L)'
;MSIFYNVSLDTFIIDSIRILVLILAFEDKHGFKLTDNKIKLYDYYLKFPATMLSGEDLNSIVRQNFDEYYAFFHWKPDLIQYRKVINYLVSKDLIAVEIKDNDKCYAITSRGVELVSSLKSKYKNRLVKFATHVQKKISKISDKKIEEDILQKTNLLKRVLEV
;
A
#
# COMPACT_ATOMS: atom_id res chain seq x y z
N MET A 1 12.11 -18.58 -17.25
CA MET A 1 10.81 -17.90 -17.39
C MET A 1 10.90 -16.59 -16.61
N SER A 2 10.97 -15.44 -17.28
CA SER A 2 11.16 -14.14 -16.61
C SER A 2 9.87 -13.72 -15.88
N ILE A 3 9.97 -13.45 -14.57
CA ILE A 3 8.84 -13.06 -13.71
C ILE A 3 8.25 -11.69 -14.13
N PHE A 4 9.02 -10.92 -14.93
CA PHE A 4 8.78 -9.52 -15.27
C PHE A 4 8.09 -9.28 -16.62
N TYR A 5 7.65 -10.33 -17.33
CA TYR A 5 6.83 -10.12 -18.54
C TYR A 5 5.62 -9.25 -18.14
N ASN A 6 5.60 -8.01 -18.64
CA ASN A 6 4.58 -6.96 -18.49
C ASN A 6 4.72 -5.94 -17.34
N VAL A 7 5.78 -5.93 -16.54
CA VAL A 7 5.98 -4.89 -15.49
C VAL A 7 7.43 -4.41 -15.49
N SER A 8 7.65 -3.08 -15.49
CA SER A 8 9.00 -2.53 -15.39
C SER A 8 9.63 -2.92 -14.05
N LEU A 9 10.91 -3.32 -14.08
CA LEU A 9 11.64 -3.77 -12.89
C LEU A 9 11.57 -2.72 -11.77
N ASP A 10 11.65 -1.44 -12.13
CA ASP A 10 11.56 -0.33 -11.18
C ASP A 10 10.22 -0.30 -10.45
N THR A 11 9.11 -0.47 -11.18
CA THR A 11 7.76 -0.52 -10.58
C THR A 11 7.65 -1.70 -9.61
N PHE A 12 8.17 -2.86 -10.00
CA PHE A 12 8.16 -4.04 -9.14
C PHE A 12 8.98 -3.84 -7.86
N ILE A 13 10.16 -3.23 -7.94
CA ILE A 13 11.00 -2.92 -6.78
C ILE A 13 10.29 -1.92 -5.87
N ILE A 14 9.70 -0.86 -6.43
CA ILE A 14 8.95 0.15 -5.69
C ILE A 14 7.77 -0.48 -4.95
N ASP A 15 6.98 -1.32 -5.63
CA ASP A 15 5.86 -2.05 -5.02
C ASP A 15 6.33 -2.99 -3.90
N SER A 16 7.46 -3.69 -4.12
CA SER A 16 8.03 -4.61 -3.14
C SER A 16 8.48 -3.88 -1.87
N ILE A 17 9.18 -2.74 -2.01
CA ILE A 17 9.59 -1.91 -0.87
C ILE A 17 8.36 -1.36 -0.14
N ARG A 18 7.35 -0.89 -0.90
CA ARG A 18 6.13 -0.30 -0.33
C ARG A 18 5.34 -1.32 0.50
N ILE A 19 5.11 -2.51 -0.04
CA ILE A 19 4.41 -3.60 0.66
C ILE A 19 5.23 -4.10 1.86
N LEU A 20 6.55 -4.22 1.73
CA LEU A 20 7.39 -4.66 2.85
C LEU A 20 7.37 -3.65 4.02
N VAL A 21 7.47 -2.34 3.73
CA VAL A 21 7.35 -1.28 4.74
C VAL A 21 5.95 -1.24 5.36
N LEU A 22 4.90 -1.51 4.58
CA LEU A 22 3.55 -1.63 5.09
C LEU A 22 3.44 -2.78 6.11
N ILE A 23 3.93 -3.97 5.77
CA ILE A 23 3.89 -5.14 6.66
C ILE A 23 4.71 -4.89 7.93
N LEU A 24 5.91 -4.29 7.81
CA LEU A 24 6.73 -3.89 8.97
C LEU A 24 5.94 -3.04 9.98
N ALA A 25 5.14 -2.09 9.50
CA ALA A 25 4.41 -1.19 10.41
C ALA A 25 3.40 -1.90 11.33
N PHE A 26 3.04 -3.15 11.03
CA PHE A 26 2.13 -3.96 11.82
C PHE A 26 2.83 -5.03 12.68
N GLU A 27 4.16 -5.10 12.68
CA GLU A 27 4.94 -6.08 13.46
C GLU A 27 4.54 -6.08 14.94
N ASP A 28 4.49 -4.91 15.58
CA ASP A 28 4.17 -4.76 17.00
C ASP A 28 2.67 -4.88 17.33
N LYS A 29 1.80 -5.04 16.32
CA LYS A 29 0.35 -5.04 16.52
C LYS A 29 -0.15 -6.47 16.77
N HIS A 30 0.07 -6.96 17.99
CA HIS A 30 -0.36 -8.29 18.43
C HIS A 30 -1.82 -8.59 18.08
N GLY A 31 -2.06 -9.80 17.58
CA GLY A 31 -3.39 -10.28 17.20
C GLY A 31 -3.96 -9.65 15.92
N PHE A 32 -3.28 -8.69 15.29
CA PHE A 32 -3.77 -8.11 14.04
C PHE A 32 -3.58 -9.08 12.87
N LYS A 33 -4.66 -9.27 12.12
CA LYS A 33 -4.66 -10.07 10.89
C LYS A 33 -4.41 -9.17 9.70
N LEU A 34 -3.18 -9.16 9.19
CA LEU A 34 -2.84 -8.45 7.96
C LEU A 34 -3.03 -9.38 6.76
N THR A 35 -4.24 -9.40 6.20
CA THR A 35 -4.63 -10.27 5.07
C THR A 35 -4.28 -9.64 3.72
N ASP A 36 -4.39 -10.44 2.64
CA ASP A 36 -4.25 -9.95 1.26
C ASP A 36 -5.16 -8.76 0.95
N ASN A 37 -6.39 -8.75 1.48
CA ASN A 37 -7.33 -7.65 1.26
C ASN A 37 -6.85 -6.37 1.93
N LYS A 38 -6.46 -6.47 3.20
CA LYS A 38 -5.96 -5.33 3.96
C LYS A 38 -4.70 -4.73 3.36
N ILE A 39 -3.77 -5.56 2.88
CA ILE A 39 -2.58 -5.07 2.17
C ILE A 39 -2.98 -4.21 0.97
N LYS A 40 -3.91 -4.65 0.13
CA LYS A 40 -4.36 -3.87 -1.04
C LYS A 40 -5.03 -2.56 -0.64
N LEU A 41 -5.93 -2.60 0.34
CA LEU A 41 -6.64 -1.41 0.82
C LEU A 41 -5.69 -0.40 1.45
N TYR A 42 -4.73 -0.87 2.24
CA TYR A 42 -3.76 -0.02 2.91
C TYR A 42 -2.70 0.52 1.96
N ASP A 43 -2.34 -0.22 0.91
CA ASP A 43 -1.37 0.23 -0.09
C ASP A 43 -1.85 1.47 -0.85
N TYR A 44 -3.16 1.68 -1.02
CA TYR A 44 -3.71 2.93 -1.57
C TYR A 44 -3.19 4.17 -0.83
N TYR A 45 -3.08 4.11 0.50
CA TYR A 45 -2.61 5.23 1.32
C TYR A 45 -1.11 5.49 1.19
N LEU A 46 -0.34 4.48 0.78
CA LEU A 46 1.10 4.61 0.54
C LEU A 46 1.39 5.00 -0.92
N LYS A 47 0.54 4.54 -1.85
CA LYS A 47 0.67 4.79 -3.28
C LYS A 47 0.12 6.16 -3.68
N PHE A 48 -0.95 6.60 -3.03
CA PHE A 48 -1.64 7.86 -3.29
C PHE A 48 -1.86 8.66 -1.99
N PRO A 49 -0.78 9.03 -1.29
CA PRO A 49 -0.88 9.72 0.00
C PRO A 49 -1.52 11.10 -0.11
N ALA A 50 -1.28 11.87 -1.17
CA ALA A 50 -1.92 13.18 -1.34
C ALA A 50 -3.44 13.04 -1.54
N THR A 51 -3.90 12.00 -2.23
CA THR A 51 -5.34 11.76 -2.45
C THR A 51 -6.03 11.21 -1.20
N MET A 52 -5.38 10.28 -0.50
CA MET A 52 -5.98 9.51 0.58
C MET A 52 -5.81 10.14 1.96
N LEU A 53 -4.79 10.96 2.18
CA LEU A 53 -4.48 11.55 3.50
C LEU A 53 -4.77 13.05 3.59
N SER A 54 -5.08 13.71 2.48
CA SER A 54 -5.42 15.12 2.48
C SER A 54 -6.76 15.39 3.18
N GLY A 55 -6.75 16.31 4.15
CA GLY A 55 -7.95 16.90 4.74
C GLY A 55 -8.44 18.17 4.02
N GLU A 56 -7.79 18.58 2.93
CA GLU A 56 -8.02 19.84 2.22
C GLU A 56 -9.04 19.70 1.07
N ASP A 57 -9.50 20.84 0.54
CA ASP A 57 -10.40 20.92 -0.61
C ASP A 57 -9.75 20.33 -1.87
N LEU A 58 -10.45 19.41 -2.54
CA LEU A 58 -9.97 18.64 -3.70
C LEU A 58 -9.40 19.51 -4.82
N ASN A 59 -9.97 20.69 -5.06
CA ASN A 59 -9.50 21.61 -6.10
C ASN A 59 -8.08 22.14 -5.82
N SER A 60 -7.75 22.38 -4.55
CA SER A 60 -6.43 22.86 -4.15
C SER A 60 -5.37 21.77 -4.32
N ILE A 61 -5.73 20.52 -4.06
CA ILE A 61 -4.78 19.41 -4.05
C ILE A 61 -4.54 18.88 -5.47
N VAL A 62 -5.57 18.84 -6.33
CA VAL A 62 -5.42 18.50 -7.77
C VAL A 62 -4.44 19.44 -8.46
N ARG A 63 -4.47 20.74 -8.13
CA ARG A 63 -3.51 21.72 -8.67
C ARG A 63 -2.08 21.51 -8.18
N GLN A 64 -1.88 20.96 -6.99
CA GLN A 64 -0.56 20.77 -6.41
C GLN A 64 0.07 19.40 -6.71
N ASN A 65 -0.75 18.35 -6.91
CA ASN A 65 -0.27 16.97 -7.13
C ASN A 65 -1.00 16.26 -8.29
N PHE A 66 -1.22 16.97 -9.40
CA PHE A 66 -2.01 16.48 -10.56
C PHE A 66 -1.63 15.05 -11.00
N ASP A 67 -0.33 14.73 -11.07
CA ASP A 67 0.16 13.42 -11.48
C ASP A 67 -0.36 12.28 -10.58
N GLU A 68 -0.39 12.49 -9.26
CA GLU A 68 -0.91 11.49 -8.32
C GLU A 68 -2.43 11.30 -8.50
N TYR A 69 -3.16 12.40 -8.71
CA TYR A 69 -4.61 12.35 -8.92
C TYR A 69 -5.00 11.66 -10.22
N TYR A 70 -4.31 12.00 -11.31
CA TYR A 70 -4.51 11.37 -12.60
C TYR A 70 -4.21 9.86 -12.50
N ALA A 71 -3.09 9.51 -11.85
CA ALA A 71 -2.75 8.12 -11.61
C ALA A 71 -3.80 7.39 -10.76
N PHE A 72 -4.26 7.99 -9.65
CA PHE A 72 -5.29 7.41 -8.77
C PHE A 72 -6.60 7.16 -9.52
N PHE A 73 -7.05 8.12 -10.32
CA PHE A 73 -8.30 8.04 -11.07
C PHE A 73 -8.33 6.85 -12.05
N HIS A 74 -7.21 6.60 -12.72
CA HIS A 74 -7.07 5.49 -13.65
C HIS A 74 -6.59 4.18 -13.00
N TRP A 75 -6.28 4.20 -11.70
CA TRP A 75 -5.69 3.05 -11.05
C TRP A 75 -6.72 1.96 -10.78
N LYS A 76 -6.38 0.74 -11.20
CA LYS A 76 -7.09 -0.49 -10.82
C LYS A 76 -6.11 -1.41 -10.11
N PRO A 77 -6.49 -2.04 -8.98
CA PRO A 77 -5.63 -3.02 -8.32
C PRO A 77 -5.29 -4.18 -9.27
N ASP A 78 -4.03 -4.33 -9.61
CA ASP A 78 -3.55 -5.50 -10.35
C ASP A 78 -3.29 -6.65 -9.37
N LEU A 79 -4.29 -7.53 -9.23
CA LEU A 79 -4.24 -8.67 -8.32
C LEU A 79 -3.10 -9.65 -8.65
N ILE A 80 -2.72 -9.76 -9.92
CA ILE A 80 -1.62 -10.62 -10.36
C ILE A 80 -0.32 -10.03 -9.87
N GLN A 81 -0.15 -8.71 -10.03
CA GLN A 81 1.04 -7.99 -9.57
C GLN A 81 1.21 -8.08 -8.04
N TYR A 82 0.16 -7.87 -7.26
CA TYR A 82 0.22 -8.04 -5.80
C TYR A 82 0.67 -9.45 -5.42
N ARG A 83 0.10 -10.48 -6.05
CA ARG A 83 0.50 -11.88 -5.80
C ARG A 83 1.97 -12.11 -6.15
N LYS A 84 2.46 -11.57 -7.27
CA LYS A 84 3.88 -11.65 -7.65
C LYS A 84 4.79 -11.02 -6.59
N VAL A 85 4.44 -9.82 -6.11
CA VAL A 85 5.22 -9.12 -5.08
C VAL A 85 5.23 -9.90 -3.77
N ILE A 86 4.06 -10.35 -3.29
CA ILE A 86 3.96 -11.14 -2.06
C ILE A 86 4.77 -12.44 -2.18
N ASN A 87 4.62 -13.19 -3.28
CA ASN A 87 5.37 -14.42 -3.50
C ASN A 87 6.87 -14.17 -3.56
N TYR A 88 7.30 -13.06 -4.17
CA TYR A 88 8.70 -12.66 -4.17
C TYR A 88 9.19 -12.39 -2.74
N LEU A 89 8.49 -11.59 -1.95
CA LEU A 89 8.87 -11.28 -0.58
C LEU A 89 8.93 -12.54 0.31
N VAL A 90 7.99 -13.47 0.15
CA VAL A 90 8.00 -14.77 0.82
C VAL A 90 9.20 -15.61 0.37
N SER A 91 9.45 -15.72 -0.94
CA SER A 91 10.58 -16.50 -1.48
C SER A 91 11.95 -15.98 -1.05
N LYS A 92 12.03 -14.69 -0.70
CA LYS A 92 13.23 -14.03 -0.20
C LYS A 92 13.34 -14.06 1.32
N ASP A 93 12.41 -14.72 2.00
CA ASP A 93 12.35 -14.78 3.46
C ASP A 93 12.30 -13.37 4.09
N LEU A 94 11.62 -12.43 3.43
CA LEU A 94 11.42 -11.08 3.94
C LEU A 94 10.10 -10.95 4.69
N ILE A 95 9.14 -11.81 4.38
CA ILE A 95 7.85 -11.94 5.08
C ILE A 95 7.50 -13.41 5.23
N ALA A 96 6.79 -13.74 6.30
CA ALA A 96 6.24 -15.06 6.57
C ALA A 96 4.72 -15.08 6.28
N VAL A 97 4.21 -16.27 5.94
CA VAL A 97 2.78 -16.53 5.83
C VAL A 97 2.33 -17.23 7.11
N GLU A 98 1.31 -16.68 7.75
CA GLU A 98 0.71 -17.22 8.97
C GLU A 98 -0.77 -17.51 8.74
N ILE A 99 -1.31 -18.55 9.39
CA ILE A 99 -2.76 -18.82 9.41
C ILE A 99 -3.30 -18.38 10.77
N LYS A 100 -4.24 -17.43 10.79
CA LYS A 100 -4.90 -16.91 12.00
C LYS A 100 -6.40 -17.00 11.86
N ASP A 101 -7.05 -17.85 12.66
CA ASP A 101 -8.48 -18.23 12.56
C ASP A 101 -8.94 -18.43 11.11
N ASN A 102 -8.28 -19.36 10.40
CA ASN A 102 -8.51 -19.71 8.99
C ASN A 102 -8.20 -18.63 7.95
N ASP A 103 -7.70 -17.45 8.36
CA ASP A 103 -7.26 -16.41 7.44
C ASP A 103 -5.76 -16.48 7.16
N LYS A 104 -5.40 -16.39 5.88
CA LYS A 104 -4.01 -16.20 5.46
C LYS A 104 -3.56 -14.77 5.77
N CYS A 105 -2.58 -14.65 6.66
CA CYS A 105 -2.00 -13.41 7.14
C CYS A 105 -0.51 -13.34 6.80
N TYR A 106 0.05 -12.13 6.86
CA TYR A 106 1.46 -11.88 6.60
C TYR A 106 2.11 -11.18 7.79
N ALA A 107 3.31 -11.64 8.15
CA ALA A 107 4.16 -11.04 9.17
C ALA A 107 5.54 -10.77 8.59
N ILE A 108 6.22 -9.74 9.07
CA ILE A 108 7.60 -9.48 8.66
C ILE A 108 8.56 -10.46 9.36
N THR A 109 9.63 -10.87 8.68
CA THR A 109 10.70 -11.68 9.29
C THR A 109 11.81 -10.78 9.80
N SER A 110 12.70 -11.31 10.65
CA SER A 110 13.91 -10.58 11.09
C SER A 110 14.74 -10.06 9.90
N ARG A 111 14.90 -10.88 8.86
CA ARG A 111 15.58 -10.50 7.62
C ARG A 111 14.86 -9.37 6.88
N GLY A 112 13.52 -9.37 6.87
CA GLY A 112 12.71 -8.27 6.35
C GLY A 112 12.98 -6.96 7.09
N VAL A 113 13.00 -7.02 8.43
CA VAL A 113 13.30 -5.87 9.30
C VAL A 113 14.71 -5.32 9.02
N GLU A 114 15.71 -6.19 8.92
CA GLU A 114 17.09 -5.82 8.59
C GLU A 114 17.19 -5.13 7.23
N LEU A 115 16.54 -5.70 6.20
CA LEU A 115 16.53 -5.11 4.87
C LEU A 115 15.93 -3.72 4.89
N VAL A 116 14.75 -3.53 5.49
CA VAL A 116 14.12 -2.20 5.57
C VAL A 116 14.97 -1.21 6.37
N SER A 117 15.64 -1.68 7.41
CA SER A 117 16.55 -0.86 8.24
C SER A 117 17.78 -0.41 7.46
N SER A 118 18.29 -1.24 6.55
CA SER A 118 19.43 -0.92 5.68
C SER A 118 19.11 0.13 4.60
N LEU A 119 17.84 0.30 4.22
CA LEU A 119 17.42 1.25 3.18
C LEU A 119 17.54 2.70 3.65
N LYS A 120 18.49 3.44 3.08
CA LYS A 120 18.73 4.86 3.35
C LYS A 120 18.20 5.74 2.22
N SER A 121 16.88 5.91 2.15
CA SER A 121 16.25 6.77 1.13
C SER A 121 15.16 7.67 1.68
N LYS A 122 15.00 8.87 1.07
CA LYS A 122 13.87 9.77 1.36
C LYS A 122 12.53 9.09 1.10
N TYR A 123 12.47 8.24 0.07
CA TYR A 123 11.28 7.46 -0.26
C TYR A 123 10.88 6.51 0.88
N LYS A 124 11.81 5.69 1.40
CA LYS A 124 11.56 4.81 2.54
C LYS A 124 11.07 5.58 3.77
N ASN A 125 11.70 6.72 4.07
CA ASN A 125 11.29 7.55 5.21
C ASN A 125 9.86 8.10 5.07
N ARG A 126 9.43 8.45 3.84
CA ARG A 126 8.05 8.84 3.57
C ARG A 126 7.10 7.66 3.76
N LEU A 127 7.43 6.49 3.21
CA LEU A 127 6.63 5.27 3.36
C LEU A 127 6.41 4.90 4.82
N VAL A 128 7.45 4.94 5.66
CA VAL A 128 7.32 4.64 7.10
C VAL A 128 6.33 5.58 7.77
N LYS A 129 6.32 6.87 7.43
CA LYS A 129 5.33 7.83 7.96
C LYS A 129 3.91 7.47 7.55
N PHE A 130 3.69 7.15 6.27
CA PHE A 130 2.37 6.76 5.76
C PHE A 130 1.90 5.43 6.36
N ALA A 131 2.77 4.42 6.41
CA ALA A 131 2.46 3.12 7.00
C ALA A 131 2.14 3.24 8.50
N THR A 132 2.87 4.08 9.24
CA THR A 132 2.56 4.37 10.65
C THR A 132 1.19 5.04 10.80
N HIS A 133 0.84 5.97 9.91
CA HIS A 133 -0.50 6.58 9.91
C HIS A 133 -1.59 5.54 9.65
N VAL A 134 -1.39 4.67 8.66
CA VAL A 134 -2.29 3.56 8.34
C VAL A 134 -2.47 2.66 9.57
N GLN A 135 -1.37 2.25 10.21
CA GLN A 135 -1.43 1.40 11.40
C GLN A 135 -2.17 2.08 12.55
N LYS A 136 -1.93 3.37 12.83
CA LYS A 136 -2.52 4.06 13.99
C LYS A 136 -3.97 4.49 13.80
N LYS A 137 -4.36 4.87 12.58
CA LYS A 137 -5.68 5.45 12.27
C LYS A 137 -6.53 4.54 11.39
N ILE A 138 -6.04 4.24 10.19
CA ILE A 138 -6.83 3.56 9.15
C ILE A 138 -7.17 2.13 9.55
N SER A 139 -6.27 1.44 10.25
CA SER A 139 -6.50 0.05 10.68
C SER A 139 -7.60 -0.14 11.73
N LYS A 140 -8.16 0.95 12.25
CA LYS A 140 -9.32 0.96 13.18
C LYS A 140 -10.66 1.04 12.44
N ILE A 141 -10.62 1.30 11.14
CA ILE A 141 -11.79 1.43 10.27
C ILE A 141 -12.05 0.08 9.60
N SER A 142 -13.31 -0.22 9.27
CA SER A 142 -13.68 -1.45 8.56
C SER A 142 -13.20 -1.42 7.12
N ASP A 143 -12.88 -2.59 6.57
CA ASP A 143 -12.46 -2.74 5.17
C ASP A 143 -13.49 -2.13 4.20
N LYS A 144 -14.79 -2.38 4.44
CA LYS A 144 -15.90 -1.80 3.67
C LYS A 144 -15.86 -0.27 3.67
N LYS A 145 -15.61 0.36 4.82
CA LYS A 145 -15.58 1.81 4.91
C LYS A 145 -14.37 2.40 4.17
N ILE A 146 -13.24 1.69 4.16
CA ILE A 146 -12.07 2.09 3.36
C ILE A 146 -12.37 1.98 1.86
N GLU A 147 -13.04 0.92 1.42
CA GLU A 147 -13.50 0.77 0.03
C GLU A 147 -14.45 1.90 -0.39
N GLU A 148 -15.40 2.24 0.48
CA GLU A 148 -16.31 3.37 0.27
C GLU A 148 -15.54 4.69 0.15
N ASP A 149 -14.54 4.94 1.01
CA ASP A 149 -13.74 6.16 0.97
C ASP A 149 -12.92 6.25 -0.33
N ILE A 150 -12.31 5.14 -0.79
CA ILE A 150 -11.61 5.07 -2.08
C ILE A 150 -12.58 5.37 -3.24
N LEU A 151 -13.78 4.79 -3.21
CA LEU A 151 -14.80 5.00 -4.24
C LEU A 151 -15.29 6.45 -4.25
N GLN A 152 -15.52 7.05 -3.07
CA GLN A 152 -15.90 8.45 -2.94
C GLN A 152 -14.84 9.37 -3.53
N LYS A 153 -13.56 9.17 -3.20
CA LYS A 153 -12.45 9.95 -3.78
C LYS A 153 -12.39 9.79 -5.30
N THR A 154 -12.59 8.57 -5.81
CA THR A 154 -12.64 8.30 -7.26
C THR A 154 -13.78 9.04 -7.95
N ASN A 155 -14.98 9.04 -7.36
CA ASN A 155 -16.16 9.72 -7.90
C ASN A 155 -16.05 11.25 -7.83
N LEU A 156 -15.46 11.77 -6.76
CA LEU A 156 -15.18 13.20 -6.64
C LEU A 156 -14.23 13.67 -7.75
N LEU A 157 -13.22 12.86 -8.10
CA LEU A 157 -12.31 13.16 -9.19
C LEU A 157 -12.98 13.17 -10.56
N LYS A 158 -13.94 12.28 -10.83
CA LYS A 158 -14.76 12.34 -12.07
C LYS A 158 -15.38 13.72 -12.25
N ARG A 159 -15.99 14.24 -11.18
CA ARG A 159 -16.69 15.54 -11.22
C ARG A 159 -15.77 16.72 -11.45
N VAL A 160 -14.51 16.64 -10.99
CA VAL A 160 -13.50 17.71 -11.18
C VAL A 160 -12.86 17.65 -12.57
N LEU A 161 -12.74 16.46 -13.17
CA LEU A 161 -12.11 16.25 -14.48
C LEU A 161 -13.10 16.34 -15.66
N GLU A 162 -14.40 16.26 -15.41
CA GLU A 162 -15.48 16.37 -16.44
C GLU A 162 -16.02 17.81 -16.62
N VAL A 163 -15.23 18.85 -16.29
CA VAL A 163 -15.55 20.27 -16.57
C VAL A 163 -14.77 20.78 -17.77
#